data_AF-L7JV03-F1
#
_entry.id   AF-L7JV03-F1
#
_cell.length_a   1.000
_cell.length_b   1.000
_cell.length_c   1.000
_cell.angle_alpha   90.00
_cell.angle_beta   90.00
_cell.angle_gamma   90.00
#
_symmetry.space_group_name_H-M   'P 1'
#
loop_
_entity.id
_entity.type
_entity.pdbx_description
1 polymer ?
#
loop_
_entity_poly.entity_id
_entity_poly.type
_entity_poly.pdbx_seq_one_letter_code
_entity_poly.pdbx_strand_id
1 'polypeptide(L)'
;MTCYIRSNMNYGVSTFNLDINEMEKKGQLRLCEATIHENVKINKDLETVDFSNVVVASQSVVVLNSECKNLLITRSEGLFDLREHIGAVQLFNLKMVINVTYQRGHFYNVGRLSLLHFCFKETAKLSNIYQWIELNNISTTKNTELIINRACKELLIYDCNMVINIHEVEYLEVLRIFFEFDVENRIKFTGSKRVNHINFFNICLNNSIISILEDFEEIKYVEFDNSISDAVETSINNYFCKLMAFLTSKEGF
;
A
#
# COMPACT_ATOMS: atom_id res chain seq x y z
N MET A 1 6.26 -16.62 27.19
CA MET A 1 7.43 -16.05 26.49
C MET A 1 7.76 -14.74 27.18
N THR A 2 8.93 -14.63 27.80
CA THR A 2 9.33 -13.45 28.57
C THR A 2 10.19 -12.59 27.66
N CYS A 3 9.68 -11.44 27.21
CA CYS A 3 10.46 -10.49 26.43
C CYS A 3 11.16 -9.53 27.40
N TYR A 4 12.50 -9.50 27.40
CA TYR A 4 13.27 -8.53 28.16
C TYR A 4 13.55 -7.31 27.29
N ILE A 5 12.71 -6.28 27.43
CA ILE A 5 12.96 -4.99 26.77
C ILE A 5 13.81 -4.15 27.73
N ARG A 6 15.08 -3.94 27.39
CA ARG A 6 15.94 -2.98 28.10
C ARG A 6 15.69 -1.59 27.55
N SER A 7 15.03 -0.72 28.31
CA SER A 7 14.99 0.71 27.98
C SER A 7 16.35 1.32 28.28
N ASN A 8 17.16 1.61 27.25
CA ASN A 8 18.34 2.45 27.41
C ASN A 8 17.87 3.91 27.51
N MET A 9 17.71 4.40 28.73
CA MET A 9 17.36 5.79 29.00
C MET A 9 18.56 6.70 28.75
N ASN A 10 18.36 7.69 27.87
CA ASN A 10 18.70 9.08 28.12
C ASN A 10 17.83 9.94 27.18
N TYR A 11 16.73 10.51 27.72
CA TYR A 11 15.84 11.54 27.12
C TYR A 11 14.58 11.14 26.31
N GLY A 12 13.97 9.98 26.52
CA GLY A 12 12.61 9.68 26.02
C GLY A 12 11.87 8.69 26.92
N VAL A 13 10.56 8.88 27.13
CA VAL A 13 9.74 7.92 27.88
C VAL A 13 9.34 6.81 26.92
N SER A 14 10.14 5.74 26.86
CA SER A 14 9.77 4.54 26.12
C SER A 14 8.49 3.97 26.72
N THR A 15 7.44 3.79 25.91
CA THR A 15 6.19 3.19 26.39
C THR A 15 6.03 1.79 25.83
N PHE A 16 5.94 0.81 26.73
CA PHE A 16 5.52 -0.55 26.45
C PHE A 16 4.12 -0.72 27.00
N ASN A 17 3.15 -1.02 26.13
CA ASN A 17 1.81 -1.35 26.56
C ASN A 17 1.41 -2.70 25.95
N LEU A 18 1.20 -3.68 26.83
CA LEU A 18 0.62 -4.97 26.51
C LEU A 18 -0.73 -5.03 27.21
N ASP A 19 -1.80 -4.88 26.45
CA ASP A 19 -3.16 -4.99 26.95
C ASP A 19 -3.73 -6.33 26.48
N ILE A 20 -4.24 -7.13 27.42
CA ILE A 20 -4.86 -8.42 27.13
C ILE A 20 -6.30 -8.32 27.59
N ASN A 21 -7.23 -8.19 26.64
CA ASN A 21 -8.64 -8.25 26.96
C ASN A 21 -9.04 -9.72 27.19
N GLU A 22 -9.14 -10.11 28.46
CA GLU A 22 -9.50 -11.47 28.86
C GLU A 22 -10.91 -11.89 28.38
N MET A 23 -11.83 -10.95 28.18
CA MET A 23 -13.19 -11.25 27.71
C MET A 23 -13.23 -11.60 26.22
N GLU A 24 -12.38 -10.97 25.40
CA GLU A 24 -12.34 -11.22 23.95
C GLU A 24 -11.22 -12.17 23.53
N LYS A 25 -10.32 -12.57 24.44
CA LYS A 25 -9.08 -13.33 24.17
C LYS A 25 -8.20 -12.69 23.09
N LYS A 26 -8.25 -11.36 22.97
CA LYS A 26 -7.53 -10.60 21.96
C LYS A 26 -6.63 -9.62 22.66
N GLY A 27 -5.33 -9.77 22.44
CA GLY A 27 -4.35 -8.83 22.97
C GLY A 27 -4.00 -7.74 21.96
N GLN A 28 -3.49 -6.65 22.51
CA GLN A 28 -2.88 -5.55 21.80
C GLN A 28 -1.43 -5.38 22.28
N LEU A 29 -0.51 -5.19 21.35
CA LEU A 29 0.85 -4.78 21.63
C LEU A 29 1.10 -3.41 21.04
N ARG A 30 1.59 -2.48 21.87
CA ARG A 30 2.06 -1.18 21.43
C ARG A 30 3.46 -0.91 21.95
N LEU A 31 4.39 -0.63 21.04
CA LEU A 31 5.73 -0.16 21.34
C LEU A 31 5.92 1.25 20.76
N CYS A 32 6.30 2.19 21.62
CA CYS A 32 6.66 3.53 21.19
C CYS A 32 8.03 3.92 21.74
N GLU A 33 8.88 4.51 20.89
CA GLU A 33 10.23 4.98 21.26
C GLU A 33 11.06 3.86 21.90
N ALA A 34 11.12 2.70 21.22
CA ALA A 34 11.73 1.49 21.75
C ALA A 34 12.80 0.93 20.80
N THR A 35 13.80 0.25 21.37
CA THR A 35 14.81 -0.49 20.60
C THR A 35 14.67 -1.99 20.87
N ILE A 36 14.59 -2.77 19.80
CA ILE A 36 14.51 -4.24 19.83
C ILE A 36 15.88 -4.79 19.46
N HIS A 37 16.55 -5.43 20.43
CA HIS A 37 17.90 -6.00 20.28
C HIS A 37 17.93 -7.49 19.93
N GLU A 38 16.78 -8.16 19.95
CA GLU A 38 16.65 -9.58 19.71
C GLU A 38 15.54 -9.88 18.72
N ASN A 39 15.52 -11.10 18.17
CA ASN A 39 14.43 -11.53 17.32
C ASN A 39 13.13 -11.62 18.12
N VAL A 40 12.09 -10.93 17.66
CA VAL A 40 10.78 -10.91 18.30
C VAL A 40 9.78 -11.58 17.36
N LYS A 41 9.06 -12.58 17.86
CA LYS A 41 7.92 -13.16 17.15
C LYS A 41 6.63 -12.74 17.84
N ILE A 42 5.76 -12.06 17.10
CA ILE A 42 4.47 -11.59 17.64
C ILE A 42 3.55 -12.80 17.82
N ASN A 43 3.00 -12.95 19.02
CA ASN A 43 2.07 -14.04 19.35
C ASN A 43 0.78 -13.90 18.52
N LYS A 44 0.26 -15.04 18.04
CA LYS A 44 -1.01 -15.14 17.30
C LYS A 44 -2.23 -14.63 18.07
N ASP A 45 -2.14 -14.54 19.40
CA ASP A 45 -3.23 -14.02 20.24
C ASP A 45 -3.30 -12.47 20.21
N LEU A 46 -2.32 -11.81 19.57
CA LEU A 46 -2.27 -10.36 19.39
C LEU A 46 -2.88 -9.98 18.04
N GLU A 47 -4.10 -9.44 18.06
CA GLU A 47 -4.78 -8.97 16.84
C GLU A 47 -4.40 -7.54 16.45
N THR A 48 -3.88 -6.75 17.41
CA THR A 48 -3.50 -5.36 17.19
C THR A 48 -2.03 -5.15 17.56
N VAL A 49 -1.25 -4.62 16.63
CA VAL A 49 0.17 -4.31 16.80
C VAL A 49 0.44 -2.90 16.31
N ASP A 50 1.01 -2.06 17.17
CA ASP A 50 1.42 -0.69 16.85
C ASP A 50 2.89 -0.48 17.22
N PHE A 51 3.71 -0.21 16.22
CA PHE A 51 5.11 0.18 16.35
C PHE A 51 5.30 1.62 15.85
N SER A 52 5.63 2.52 16.77
CA SER A 52 5.88 3.93 16.47
C SER A 52 7.26 4.34 16.99
N ASN A 53 8.13 4.87 16.13
CA ASN A 53 9.50 5.23 16.54
C ASN A 53 10.27 4.03 17.13
N VAL A 54 10.12 2.84 16.52
CA VAL A 54 10.79 1.61 16.97
C VAL A 54 12.02 1.34 16.11
N VAL A 55 13.15 1.03 16.75
CA VAL A 55 14.40 0.65 16.07
C VAL A 55 14.66 -0.84 16.31
N VAL A 56 14.74 -1.63 15.24
CA VAL A 56 15.14 -3.04 15.30
C VAL A 56 16.62 -3.13 14.97
N ALA A 57 17.43 -3.70 15.86
CA ALA A 57 18.88 -3.81 15.69
C ALA A 57 19.25 -4.62 14.43
N SER A 58 20.44 -4.37 13.86
CA SER A 58 20.85 -4.83 12.52
C SER A 58 20.90 -6.35 12.31
N GLN A 59 20.83 -7.15 13.37
CA GLN A 59 20.81 -8.62 13.33
C GLN A 59 19.50 -9.20 13.89
N SER A 60 18.55 -8.33 14.20
CA SER A 60 17.27 -8.65 14.78
C SER A 60 16.17 -8.54 13.72
N VAL A 61 15.12 -9.34 13.89
CA VAL A 61 13.92 -9.28 13.06
C VAL A 61 12.67 -9.31 13.93
N VAL A 62 11.68 -8.51 13.57
CA VAL A 62 10.33 -8.62 14.13
C VAL A 62 9.48 -9.42 13.15
N VAL A 63 8.97 -10.57 13.59
CA VAL A 63 8.14 -11.48 12.80
C VAL A 63 6.68 -11.29 13.15
N LEU A 64 5.92 -10.74 12.21
CA LEU A 64 4.48 -10.55 12.32
C LEU A 64 3.78 -11.88 12.01
N ASN A 65 2.56 -12.04 12.52
CA ASN A 65 1.74 -13.23 12.30
C ASN A 65 0.48 -12.88 11.50
N SER A 66 -0.11 -13.88 10.85
CA SER A 66 -1.30 -13.75 10.01
C SER A 66 -2.58 -13.33 10.74
N GLU A 67 -2.65 -13.53 12.06
CA GLU A 67 -3.83 -13.19 12.87
C GLU A 67 -3.87 -11.70 13.26
N CYS A 68 -2.80 -10.94 12.98
CA CYS A 68 -2.74 -9.51 13.20
C CYS A 68 -3.67 -8.77 12.23
N LYS A 69 -4.83 -8.32 12.72
CA LYS A 69 -5.87 -7.66 11.92
C LYS A 69 -5.67 -6.15 11.83
N ASN A 70 -5.03 -5.57 12.84
CA ASN A 70 -4.69 -4.16 12.89
C ASN A 70 -3.19 -4.02 13.10
N LEU A 71 -2.46 -3.61 12.06
CA LEU A 71 -1.02 -3.42 12.09
C LEU A 71 -0.71 -1.98 11.73
N LEU A 72 0.01 -1.29 12.60
CA LEU A 72 0.59 0.01 12.29
C LEU A 72 2.09 -0.03 12.55
N ILE A 73 2.89 0.28 11.54
CA ILE A 73 4.33 0.52 11.70
C ILE A 73 4.63 1.88 11.11
N THR A 74 5.06 2.82 11.94
CA THR A 74 5.36 4.20 11.55
C THR A 74 6.68 4.66 12.14
N ARG A 75 7.41 5.50 11.40
CA ARG A 75 8.66 6.12 11.85
C ARG A 75 9.64 5.12 12.47
N SER A 76 9.66 3.89 11.96
CA SER A 76 10.42 2.79 12.54
C SER A 76 11.52 2.36 11.58
N GLU A 77 12.59 1.76 12.09
CA GLU A 77 13.72 1.28 11.29
C GLU A 77 14.09 -0.16 11.63
N GLY A 78 14.69 -0.85 10.67
CA GLY A 78 15.19 -2.22 10.83
C GLY A 78 14.28 -3.26 10.17
N LEU A 79 14.53 -4.53 10.46
CA LEU A 79 13.98 -5.63 9.66
C LEU A 79 12.65 -6.15 10.21
N PHE A 80 11.61 -6.12 9.38
CA PHE A 80 10.28 -6.65 9.69
C PHE A 80 9.92 -7.75 8.68
N ASP A 81 9.60 -8.94 9.19
CA ASP A 81 9.05 -10.03 8.38
C ASP A 81 7.53 -9.85 8.27
N LEU A 82 7.10 -9.35 7.11
CA LEU A 82 5.71 -9.04 6.76
C LEU A 82 5.16 -10.03 5.72
N ARG A 83 5.75 -11.22 5.59
CA ARG A 83 5.34 -12.20 4.58
C ARG A 83 3.86 -12.57 4.66
N GLU A 84 3.30 -12.66 5.86
CA GLU A 84 1.87 -12.95 6.07
C GLU A 84 0.94 -11.81 5.61
N HIS A 85 1.44 -10.58 5.47
CA HIS A 85 0.64 -9.42 5.08
C HIS A 85 0.87 -9.05 3.61
N ILE A 86 2.12 -8.82 3.23
CA ILE A 86 2.52 -8.28 1.92
C ILE A 86 3.44 -9.22 1.14
N GLY A 87 3.68 -10.44 1.63
CA GLY A 87 4.49 -11.43 0.93
C GLY A 87 6.00 -11.17 0.93
N ALA A 88 6.48 -10.22 1.74
CA ALA A 88 7.89 -9.81 1.74
C ALA A 88 8.46 -9.59 3.16
N VAL A 89 9.77 -9.79 3.29
CA VAL A 89 10.55 -9.26 4.43
C VAL A 89 11.06 -7.88 4.02
N GLN A 90 10.80 -6.87 4.83
CA GLN A 90 11.11 -5.49 4.49
C GLN A 90 12.07 -4.87 5.50
N LEU A 91 13.14 -4.28 4.99
CA LEU A 91 13.98 -3.37 5.77
C LEU A 91 13.33 -1.98 5.77
N PHE A 92 12.83 -1.57 6.92
CA PHE A 92 12.18 -0.27 7.11
C PHE A 92 13.20 0.84 7.31
N ASN A 93 12.83 2.03 6.85
CA ASN A 93 13.43 3.31 7.22
C ASN A 93 12.34 4.23 7.80
N LEU A 94 12.74 5.36 8.41
CA LEU A 94 11.80 6.27 9.09
C LEU A 94 10.65 6.83 8.23
N LYS A 95 10.77 6.78 6.89
CA LYS A 95 9.71 7.27 5.99
C LYS A 95 8.67 6.20 5.67
N MET A 96 9.02 4.93 5.78
CA MET A 96 8.11 3.84 5.45
C MET A 96 6.97 3.74 6.46
N VAL A 97 5.75 3.57 5.95
CA VAL A 97 4.55 3.32 6.77
C VAL A 97 3.75 2.17 6.18
N ILE A 98 3.39 1.21 7.03
CA ILE A 98 2.35 0.22 6.72
C ILE A 98 1.21 0.40 7.72
N ASN A 99 -0.01 0.44 7.19
CA ASN A 99 -1.23 0.45 7.96
C ASN A 99 -2.18 -0.62 7.42
N VAL A 100 -2.40 -1.67 8.21
CA VAL A 100 -3.44 -2.67 7.98
C VAL A 100 -4.55 -2.40 8.97
N THR A 101 -5.77 -2.26 8.48
CA THR A 101 -6.95 -2.15 9.34
C THR A 101 -8.03 -3.10 8.87
N TYR A 102 -8.79 -3.60 9.84
CA TYR A 102 -9.93 -4.47 9.58
C TYR A 102 -11.19 -3.81 10.12
N GLN A 103 -12.02 -3.28 9.23
CA GLN A 103 -13.29 -2.67 9.63
C GLN A 103 -14.39 -3.73 9.61
N ARG A 104 -14.95 -4.02 10.79
CA ARG A 104 -16.18 -4.83 10.90
C ARG A 104 -17.37 -4.00 10.44
N GLY A 105 -17.81 -4.23 9.21
CA GLY A 105 -19.10 -3.74 8.73
C GLY A 105 -20.25 -4.63 9.22
N HIS A 106 -21.49 -4.12 9.13
CA HIS A 106 -22.68 -4.91 9.45
C HIS A 106 -22.88 -6.12 8.53
N PHE A 107 -22.42 -6.04 7.27
CA PHE A 107 -22.66 -7.07 6.25
C PHE A 107 -21.39 -7.75 5.75
N TYR A 108 -20.25 -7.08 5.83
CA TYR A 108 -18.97 -7.61 5.36
C TYR A 108 -17.83 -6.96 6.12
N ASN A 109 -16.77 -7.73 6.31
CA ASN A 109 -15.55 -7.21 6.86
C ASN A 109 -14.65 -6.72 5.72
N VAL A 110 -14.18 -5.49 5.81
CA VAL A 110 -13.31 -4.87 4.80
C VAL A 110 -11.90 -4.80 5.36
N GLY A 111 -11.00 -5.62 4.82
CA GLY A 111 -9.57 -5.47 5.04
C GLY A 111 -9.05 -4.31 4.19
N ARG A 112 -8.33 -3.39 4.83
CA ARG A 112 -7.69 -2.25 4.17
C ARG A 112 -6.19 -2.32 4.39
N LEU A 113 -5.42 -2.10 3.32
CA LEU A 113 -3.97 -1.96 3.36
C LEU A 113 -3.59 -0.60 2.82
N SER A 114 -2.77 0.15 3.54
CA SER A 114 -2.12 1.37 3.07
C SER A 114 -0.60 1.23 3.24
N LEU A 115 0.13 1.45 2.15
CA LEU A 115 1.58 1.44 2.10
C LEU A 115 2.07 2.81 1.66
N LEU A 116 3.11 3.31 2.32
CA LEU A 116 3.73 4.59 2.02
C LEU A 116 5.26 4.47 1.97
N HIS A 117 5.88 5.04 0.93
CA HIS A 117 7.34 5.10 0.73
C HIS A 117 8.06 3.74 0.66
N PHE A 118 7.37 2.68 0.21
CA PHE A 118 7.99 1.35 0.04
C PHE A 118 8.83 1.28 -1.23
N CYS A 119 9.93 0.52 -1.15
CA CYS A 119 10.72 0.11 -2.29
C CYS A 119 10.87 -1.42 -2.28
N PHE A 120 10.11 -2.09 -3.13
CA PHE A 120 10.14 -3.54 -3.27
C PHE A 120 11.32 -3.96 -4.13
N LYS A 121 12.21 -4.77 -3.55
CA LYS A 121 13.39 -5.30 -4.23
C LYS A 121 13.16 -6.66 -4.89
N GLU A 122 12.08 -7.32 -4.50
CA GLU A 122 11.65 -8.64 -4.93
C GLU A 122 10.14 -8.62 -5.13
N THR A 123 9.62 -9.52 -5.97
CA THR A 123 8.18 -9.63 -6.22
C THR A 123 7.44 -9.91 -4.92
N ALA A 124 6.46 -9.07 -4.62
CA ALA A 124 5.67 -9.13 -3.40
C ALA A 124 4.23 -9.52 -3.76
N LYS A 125 3.65 -10.47 -3.01
CA LYS A 125 2.26 -10.88 -3.18
C LYS A 125 1.45 -10.52 -1.95
N LEU A 126 0.43 -9.69 -2.14
CA LEU A 126 -0.45 -9.30 -1.05
C LEU A 126 -1.32 -10.48 -0.60
N SER A 127 -1.56 -10.56 0.70
CA SER A 127 -2.51 -11.54 1.27
C SER A 127 -3.93 -11.31 0.75
N ASN A 128 -4.70 -12.40 0.61
CA ASN A 128 -6.03 -12.39 -0.02
C ASN A 128 -7.16 -11.93 0.91
N ILE A 129 -6.92 -10.84 1.64
CA ILE A 129 -7.84 -10.28 2.64
C ILE A 129 -8.13 -8.80 2.43
N TYR A 130 -7.40 -8.11 1.53
CA TYR A 130 -7.56 -6.67 1.34
C TYR A 130 -8.48 -6.38 0.16
N GLN A 131 -9.64 -5.80 0.47
CA GLN A 131 -10.59 -5.31 -0.53
C GLN A 131 -10.25 -3.88 -0.97
N TRP A 132 -9.56 -3.13 -0.11
CA TRP A 132 -9.14 -1.77 -0.39
C TRP A 132 -7.63 -1.68 -0.19
N ILE A 133 -6.92 -1.21 -1.21
CA ILE A 133 -5.46 -1.06 -1.20
C ILE A 133 -5.09 0.36 -1.61
N GLU A 134 -4.27 1.01 -0.81
CA GLU A 134 -3.66 2.29 -1.10
C GLU A 134 -2.15 2.16 -1.18
N LEU A 135 -1.60 2.65 -2.27
CA LEU A 135 -0.18 2.65 -2.59
C LEU A 135 0.25 4.11 -2.77
N ASN A 136 1.15 4.59 -1.91
CA ASN A 136 1.65 5.96 -1.97
C ASN A 136 3.17 6.00 -2.00
N ASN A 137 3.74 6.61 -3.05
CA ASN A 137 5.18 6.71 -3.25
C ASN A 137 5.86 5.33 -3.21
N ILE A 138 5.31 4.40 -3.99
CA ILE A 138 5.79 3.02 -4.06
C ILE A 138 6.66 2.85 -5.30
N SER A 139 7.80 2.21 -5.11
CA SER A 139 8.71 1.87 -6.19
C SER A 139 9.08 0.38 -6.19
N THR A 140 9.43 -0.14 -7.37
CA THR A 140 9.96 -1.48 -7.54
C THR A 140 11.31 -1.45 -8.25
N THR A 141 12.21 -2.38 -7.93
CA THR A 141 13.42 -2.62 -8.74
C THR A 141 13.06 -3.24 -10.10
N LYS A 142 14.04 -3.32 -11.02
CA LYS A 142 13.82 -3.91 -12.35
C LYS A 142 13.36 -5.36 -12.24
N ASN A 143 12.33 -5.73 -13.01
CA ASN A 143 11.71 -7.07 -13.02
C ASN A 143 11.00 -7.47 -11.73
N THR A 144 10.73 -6.51 -10.85
CA THR A 144 9.93 -6.70 -9.64
C THR A 144 8.51 -6.20 -9.89
N GLU A 145 7.53 -6.92 -9.38
CA GLU A 145 6.12 -6.53 -9.43
C GLU A 145 5.46 -6.65 -8.05
N LEU A 146 4.39 -5.89 -7.84
CA LEU A 146 3.47 -6.10 -6.73
C LEU A 146 2.23 -6.84 -7.24
N ILE A 147 2.02 -8.06 -6.76
CA ILE A 147 0.85 -8.88 -7.09
C ILE A 147 -0.28 -8.51 -6.15
N ILE A 148 -1.32 -7.89 -6.72
CA ILE A 148 -2.55 -7.51 -6.03
C ILE A 148 -3.42 -8.75 -5.84
N ASN A 149 -4.01 -8.88 -4.66
CA ASN A 149 -4.78 -10.05 -4.28
C ASN A 149 -6.18 -10.07 -4.93
N ARG A 150 -6.76 -11.26 -5.10
CA ARG A 150 -8.08 -11.48 -5.72
C ARG A 150 -9.24 -10.76 -5.03
N ALA A 151 -9.16 -10.52 -3.72
CA ALA A 151 -10.23 -9.85 -2.97
C ALA A 151 -10.28 -8.33 -3.22
N CYS A 152 -9.26 -7.74 -3.86
CA CYS A 152 -9.20 -6.30 -4.13
C CYS A 152 -10.40 -5.84 -4.98
N LYS A 153 -11.06 -4.77 -4.52
CA LYS A 153 -12.16 -4.06 -5.20
C LYS A 153 -11.82 -2.60 -5.46
N GLU A 154 -11.06 -1.99 -4.57
CA GLU A 154 -10.63 -0.60 -4.69
C GLU A 154 -9.10 -0.52 -4.62
N LEU A 155 -8.50 0.08 -5.63
CA LEU A 155 -7.06 0.33 -5.70
C LEU A 155 -6.81 1.82 -5.89
N LEU A 156 -6.09 2.43 -4.95
CA LEU A 156 -5.69 3.83 -4.97
C LEU A 156 -4.17 3.92 -5.10
N ILE A 157 -3.70 4.73 -6.02
CA ILE A 157 -2.28 4.85 -6.38
C ILE A 157 -1.89 6.32 -6.39
N TYR A 158 -0.86 6.68 -5.62
CA TYR A 158 -0.32 8.03 -5.51
C TYR A 158 1.18 8.00 -5.80
N ASP A 159 1.63 8.74 -6.82
CA ASP A 159 3.06 8.90 -7.13
C ASP A 159 3.85 7.58 -7.14
N CYS A 160 3.44 6.62 -7.97
CA CYS A 160 4.06 5.29 -7.99
C CYS A 160 4.91 5.06 -9.24
N ASN A 161 6.00 4.30 -9.07
CA ASN A 161 6.88 3.86 -10.15
C ASN A 161 7.10 2.34 -10.03
N MET A 162 6.14 1.58 -10.54
CA MET A 162 6.10 0.14 -10.33
C MET A 162 5.28 -0.61 -11.37
N VAL A 163 5.54 -1.92 -11.46
CA VAL A 163 4.67 -2.87 -12.16
C VAL A 163 3.67 -3.47 -11.15
N ILE A 164 2.38 -3.35 -11.47
CA ILE A 164 1.28 -3.86 -10.66
C ILE A 164 0.66 -5.04 -11.40
N ASN A 165 0.84 -6.24 -10.86
CA ASN A 165 0.24 -7.45 -11.41
C ASN A 165 -1.15 -7.66 -10.78
N ILE A 166 -2.17 -7.55 -11.63
CA ILE A 166 -3.58 -7.70 -11.24
C ILE A 166 -4.23 -8.92 -11.89
N HIS A 167 -3.43 -9.92 -12.29
CA HIS A 167 -3.92 -11.16 -12.92
C HIS A 167 -4.94 -11.92 -12.07
N GLU A 168 -4.80 -11.87 -10.74
CA GLU A 168 -5.71 -12.53 -9.81
C GLU A 168 -7.00 -11.71 -9.56
N VAL A 169 -7.05 -10.44 -9.99
CA VAL A 169 -8.19 -9.55 -9.81
C VAL A 169 -9.16 -9.71 -10.97
N GLU A 170 -10.22 -10.50 -10.79
CA GLU A 170 -11.22 -10.74 -11.83
C GLU A 170 -12.01 -9.47 -12.22
N TYR A 171 -12.28 -8.61 -11.23
CA TYR A 171 -13.08 -7.41 -11.38
C TYR A 171 -12.70 -6.38 -10.32
N LEU A 172 -12.19 -5.23 -10.78
CA LEU A 172 -11.88 -4.07 -9.96
C LEU A 172 -13.03 -3.06 -10.05
N GLU A 173 -13.60 -2.68 -8.91
CA GLU A 173 -14.72 -1.75 -8.85
C GLU A 173 -14.26 -0.31 -9.06
N VAL A 174 -13.17 0.08 -8.41
CA VAL A 174 -12.60 1.43 -8.51
C VAL A 174 -11.09 1.37 -8.61
N LEU A 175 -10.55 2.06 -9.60
CA LEU A 175 -9.13 2.39 -9.72
C LEU A 175 -8.98 3.90 -9.67
N ARG A 176 -8.22 4.42 -8.70
CA ARG A 176 -7.88 5.85 -8.63
C ARG A 176 -6.39 6.04 -8.75
N ILE A 177 -5.97 6.90 -9.66
CA ILE A 177 -4.56 7.17 -9.92
C ILE A 177 -4.32 8.67 -9.81
N PHE A 178 -3.45 9.05 -8.90
CA PHE A 178 -3.06 10.42 -8.64
C PHE A 178 -1.64 10.64 -9.16
N PHE A 179 -1.51 11.45 -10.19
CA PHE A 179 -0.23 11.82 -10.75
C PHE A 179 0.37 13.01 -9.99
N GLU A 180 1.69 12.96 -9.78
CA GLU A 180 2.45 14.12 -9.30
C GLU A 180 2.91 14.97 -10.48
N PHE A 181 2.91 16.30 -10.27
CA PHE A 181 3.41 17.27 -11.22
C PHE A 181 4.93 17.11 -11.36
N ASP A 182 5.48 17.19 -12.57
CA ASP A 182 6.91 17.07 -12.88
C ASP A 182 7.59 15.70 -12.64
N VAL A 183 6.86 14.67 -12.20
CA VAL A 183 7.41 13.32 -12.02
C VAL A 183 6.92 12.39 -13.12
N GLU A 184 7.88 11.74 -13.80
CA GLU A 184 7.58 10.67 -14.74
C GLU A 184 7.06 9.44 -13.97
N ASN A 185 5.74 9.35 -13.83
CA ASN A 185 5.09 8.20 -13.24
C ASN A 185 5.19 7.02 -14.21
N ARG A 186 5.77 5.91 -13.78
CA ARG A 186 5.91 4.68 -14.60
C ARG A 186 5.10 3.55 -13.99
N ILE A 187 3.80 3.79 -13.90
CA ILE A 187 2.84 2.77 -13.49
C ILE A 187 2.55 1.89 -14.70
N LYS A 188 2.70 0.58 -14.53
CA LYS A 188 2.32 -0.41 -15.55
C LYS A 188 1.45 -1.48 -14.91
N PHE A 189 0.38 -1.88 -15.57
CA PHE A 189 -0.44 -3.01 -15.14
C PHE A 189 -0.11 -4.27 -15.95
N THR A 190 -0.31 -5.44 -15.35
CA THR A 190 -0.24 -6.72 -16.06
C THR A 190 -1.40 -7.64 -15.66
N GLY A 191 -1.93 -8.37 -16.63
CA GLY A 191 -2.93 -9.43 -16.41
C GLY A 191 -4.35 -8.93 -16.12
N SER A 192 -4.66 -7.65 -16.35
CA SER A 192 -5.97 -7.10 -16.03
C SER A 192 -7.08 -7.60 -16.94
N LYS A 193 -8.27 -7.81 -16.37
CA LYS A 193 -9.48 -8.19 -17.13
C LYS A 193 -10.48 -7.05 -17.18
N ARG A 194 -11.06 -6.69 -16.04
CA ARG A 194 -12.21 -5.77 -16.01
C ARG A 194 -12.08 -4.73 -14.91
N VAL A 195 -12.36 -3.48 -15.26
CA VAL A 195 -12.48 -2.39 -14.31
C VAL A 195 -13.75 -1.59 -14.57
N ASN A 196 -14.50 -1.32 -13.51
CA ASN A 196 -15.75 -0.59 -13.60
C ASN A 196 -15.50 0.91 -13.73
N HIS A 197 -14.72 1.48 -12.82
CA HIS A 197 -14.44 2.91 -12.84
C HIS A 197 -12.94 3.18 -12.68
N ILE A 198 -12.37 3.92 -13.62
CA ILE A 198 -11.03 4.49 -13.51
C ILE A 198 -11.13 6.00 -13.35
N ASN A 199 -10.51 6.54 -12.31
CA ASN A 199 -10.43 7.97 -12.07
C ASN A 199 -8.96 8.39 -12.10
N PHE A 200 -8.63 9.30 -13.00
CA PHE A 200 -7.31 9.91 -13.06
C PHE A 200 -7.36 11.31 -12.47
N PHE A 201 -6.46 11.58 -11.52
CA PHE A 201 -6.33 12.87 -10.86
C PHE A 201 -5.04 13.56 -11.26
N ASN A 202 -5.10 14.90 -11.39
CA ASN A 202 -3.94 15.76 -11.61
C ASN A 202 -3.14 15.40 -12.87
N ILE A 203 -3.86 15.22 -13.96
CA ILE A 203 -3.30 14.75 -15.23
C ILE A 203 -2.32 15.77 -15.78
N CYS A 204 -1.08 15.31 -15.91
CA CYS A 204 0.01 16.06 -16.54
C CYS A 204 0.31 15.46 -17.93
N LEU A 205 1.31 16.01 -18.64
CA LEU A 205 1.79 15.56 -19.97
C LEU A 205 2.45 14.15 -19.95
N ASN A 206 1.84 13.18 -19.26
CA ASN A 206 2.34 11.83 -19.12
C ASN A 206 1.61 10.89 -20.10
N ASN A 207 2.36 10.18 -20.94
CA ASN A 207 1.80 9.17 -21.84
C ASN A 207 1.31 7.92 -21.11
N SER A 208 1.57 7.78 -19.80
CA SER A 208 1.18 6.62 -19.00
C SER A 208 -0.32 6.36 -18.95
N ILE A 209 -1.17 7.38 -19.11
CA ILE A 209 -2.64 7.17 -19.12
C ILE A 209 -3.05 6.25 -20.25
N ILE A 210 -2.52 6.47 -21.45
CA ILE A 210 -2.83 5.63 -22.62
C ILE A 210 -2.39 4.19 -22.37
N SER A 211 -1.15 3.98 -21.89
CA SER A 211 -0.68 2.62 -21.60
C SER A 211 -1.49 1.95 -20.50
N ILE A 212 -1.88 2.69 -19.45
CA ILE A 212 -2.74 2.17 -18.39
C ILE A 212 -4.08 1.73 -18.98
N LEU A 213 -4.71 2.54 -19.81
CA LEU A 213 -6.00 2.18 -20.43
C LEU A 213 -5.87 0.96 -21.35
N GLU A 214 -4.77 0.82 -22.09
CA GLU A 214 -4.50 -0.35 -22.94
C GLU A 214 -4.22 -1.62 -22.14
N ASP A 215 -3.82 -1.51 -20.86
CA ASP A 215 -3.55 -2.67 -20.00
C ASP A 215 -4.84 -3.36 -19.49
N PHE A 216 -6.04 -2.81 -19.74
CA PHE A 216 -7.35 -3.40 -19.33
C PHE A 216 -8.15 -3.90 -20.54
N GLU A 217 -8.73 -5.09 -20.44
CA GLU A 217 -9.58 -5.66 -21.51
C GLU A 217 -10.95 -4.98 -21.59
N GLU A 218 -11.53 -4.60 -20.45
CA GLU A 218 -12.85 -3.97 -20.36
C GLU A 218 -12.85 -2.85 -19.31
N ILE A 219 -13.21 -1.64 -19.76
CA ILE A 219 -13.35 -0.45 -18.93
C ILE A 219 -14.75 0.10 -19.13
N LYS A 220 -15.54 0.25 -18.05
CA LYS A 220 -16.92 0.74 -18.17
C LYS A 220 -17.03 2.26 -18.07
N TYR A 221 -16.27 2.88 -17.17
CA TYR A 221 -16.26 4.32 -16.95
C TYR A 221 -14.84 4.82 -16.76
N VAL A 222 -14.54 5.95 -17.40
CA VAL A 222 -13.30 6.72 -17.19
C VAL A 222 -13.68 8.13 -16.82
N GLU A 223 -13.12 8.60 -15.70
CA GLU A 223 -13.27 9.95 -15.20
C GLU A 223 -11.90 10.62 -15.09
N PHE A 224 -11.87 11.90 -15.45
CA PHE A 224 -10.68 12.73 -15.36
C PHE A 224 -11.02 13.91 -14.45
N ASP A 225 -10.33 14.01 -13.30
CA ASP A 225 -10.50 15.09 -12.35
C ASP A 225 -9.18 15.85 -12.24
N ASN A 226 -9.21 17.15 -12.53
CA ASN A 226 -8.03 17.98 -12.46
C ASN A 226 -8.24 19.10 -11.46
N SER A 227 -7.59 18.94 -10.30
CA SER A 227 -7.63 19.94 -9.22
C SER A 227 -6.49 20.96 -9.29
N ILE A 228 -5.73 20.98 -10.39
CA ILE A 228 -4.57 21.86 -10.57
C ILE A 228 -5.02 23.30 -10.85
N SER A 229 -4.23 24.27 -10.37
CA SER A 229 -4.48 25.71 -10.53
C SER A 229 -4.50 26.18 -12.00
N ASP A 230 -5.24 27.26 -12.26
CA ASP A 230 -5.47 27.89 -13.58
C ASP A 230 -4.18 28.16 -14.40
N ALA A 231 -3.01 28.22 -13.75
CA ALA A 231 -1.74 28.53 -14.40
C ALA A 231 -1.27 27.48 -15.43
N VAL A 232 -1.86 26.27 -15.44
CA VAL A 232 -1.44 25.16 -16.33
C VAL A 232 -2.50 24.81 -17.40
N GLU A 233 -3.62 25.53 -17.44
CA GLU A 233 -4.82 25.18 -18.21
C GLU A 233 -4.55 24.94 -19.71
N THR A 234 -3.75 25.80 -20.36
CA THR A 234 -3.47 25.69 -21.81
C THR A 234 -2.74 24.41 -22.21
N SER A 235 -1.76 23.98 -21.41
CA SER A 235 -0.99 22.76 -21.66
C SER A 235 -1.83 21.51 -21.45
N ILE A 236 -2.70 21.55 -20.43
CA ILE A 236 -3.66 20.49 -20.11
C ILE A 236 -4.68 20.32 -21.25
N ASN A 237 -5.24 21.41 -21.78
CA ASN A 237 -6.23 21.36 -22.86
C ASN A 237 -5.67 20.69 -24.13
N ASN A 238 -4.44 20.99 -24.53
CA ASN A 238 -3.82 20.34 -25.68
C ASN A 238 -3.60 18.83 -25.44
N TYR A 239 -3.19 18.45 -24.23
CA TYR A 239 -3.06 17.04 -23.86
C TYR A 239 -4.40 16.31 -23.92
N PHE A 240 -5.45 16.89 -23.33
CA PHE A 240 -6.79 16.31 -23.39
C PHE A 240 -7.29 16.15 -24.82
N CYS A 241 -7.10 17.14 -25.69
CA CYS A 241 -7.47 16.99 -27.10
C CYS A 241 -6.79 15.78 -27.76
N LYS A 242 -5.51 15.54 -27.48
CA LYS A 242 -4.77 14.38 -27.99
C LYS A 242 -5.26 13.07 -27.38
N LEU A 243 -5.50 13.04 -26.07
CA LEU A 243 -6.02 11.87 -25.38
C LEU A 243 -7.41 11.51 -25.91
N MET A 244 -8.32 12.48 -26.04
CA MET A 244 -9.65 12.26 -26.59
C MET A 244 -9.59 11.81 -28.05
N ALA A 245 -8.75 12.43 -28.88
CA ALA A 245 -8.53 11.97 -30.26
C ALA A 245 -8.07 10.51 -30.30
N PHE A 246 -7.13 10.12 -29.43
CA PHE A 246 -6.69 8.74 -29.30
C PHE A 246 -7.84 7.80 -28.90
N LEU A 247 -8.59 8.14 -27.85
CA LEU A 247 -9.71 7.32 -27.37
C LEU A 247 -10.79 7.15 -28.45
N THR A 248 -11.17 8.24 -29.13
CA THR A 248 -12.16 8.18 -30.22
C THR A 248 -11.68 7.44 -31.48
N SER A 249 -10.37 7.31 -31.67
CA SER A 249 -9.80 6.58 -32.82
C SER A 249 -9.81 5.05 -32.65
N LYS A 250 -9.97 4.57 -31.41
CA LYS A 250 -10.08 3.15 -31.10
C LYS A 250 -11.55 2.76 -31.15
N GLU A 251 -11.98 2.12 -32.23
CA GLU A 251 -13.31 1.50 -32.30
C GLU A 251 -13.47 0.50 -31.13
N GLY A 252 -14.41 0.76 -30.22
CA GLY A 252 -14.75 -0.17 -29.13
C GLY A 252 -14.33 0.24 -27.71
N PHE A 253 -13.84 1.47 -27.52
CA PHE A 253 -13.90 2.14 -26.20
C PHE A 253 -15.24 2.86 -25.99
#